data_AF-A0A7W0UKY3-F1
#
_entry.id   AF-A0A7W0UKY3-F1
#
_cell.length_a   1.000
_cell.length_b   1.000
_cell.length_c   1.000
_cell.angle_alpha   90.00
_cell.angle_beta   90.00
_cell.angle_gamma   90.00
#
_symmetry.space_group_name_H-M   'P 1'
#
loop_
_entity.id
_entity.type
_entity.pdbx_description
1 polymer ?
#
loop_
_entity_poly.entity_id
_entity_poly.type
_entity_poly.pdbx_seq_one_letter_code
_entity_poly.pdbx_strand_id
1 'polypeptide(L)' 'MPDFHQLWHIAVLGSTLFAAAGVAIVVLGALVGGPLPPGHRRARPLVIGAAGVALVLLVAEWTAVH' A
#
# COMPACT_ATOMS: atom_id res chain seq x y z
N MET A 1 3.23 -30.17 11.17
CA MET A 1 3.98 -28.92 10.90
C MET A 1 3.59 -28.47 9.51
N PRO A 2 3.24 -27.18 9.31
CA PRO A 2 2.99 -26.67 7.96
C PRO A 2 4.24 -26.90 7.11
N ASP A 3 4.04 -27.29 5.85
CA ASP A 3 5.14 -27.43 4.91
C ASP A 3 5.74 -26.05 4.57
N PHE A 4 6.95 -26.05 4.03
CA PHE A 4 7.64 -24.83 3.64
C PHE A 4 6.83 -23.99 2.63
N HIS A 5 6.03 -24.65 1.79
CA HIS A 5 5.21 -24.01 0.78
C HIS A 5 4.03 -23.23 1.39
N GLN A 6 3.38 -23.76 2.43
CA GLN A 6 2.36 -23.07 3.21
C GLN A 6 2.95 -21.90 3.98
N LEU A 7 4.12 -22.08 4.61
CA LEU A 7 4.81 -21.00 5.31
C LEU A 7 5.17 -19.86 4.34
N TRP A 8 5.63 -20.19 3.14
CA TRP A 8 5.88 -19.22 2.06
C TRP A 8 4.62 -18.46 1.67
N HIS A 9 3.51 -19.15 1.42
CA HIS A 9 2.24 -18.51 1.08
C HIS A 9 1.74 -17.58 2.17
N ILE A 10 1.82 -17.99 3.44
CA ILE A 10 1.43 -17.16 4.58
C ILE A 10 2.29 -15.90 4.66
N ALA A 11 3.61 -16.03 4.48
CA ALA A 11 4.52 -14.88 4.49
C ALA A 11 4.20 -13.90 3.36
N VAL A 12 4.00 -14.40 2.13
CA VAL A 12 3.65 -13.58 0.95
C VAL A 12 2.30 -12.90 1.14
N LEU A 13 1.27 -13.62 1.62
CA LEU A 13 -0.04 -13.03 1.86
C LEU A 13 0.04 -11.93 2.92
N GLY A 14 0.76 -12.21 4.02
CA GLY A 14 0.95 -11.28 5.13
C GLY A 14 1.66 -9.99 4.70
N SER A 15 2.76 -10.10 3.95
CA SER A 15 3.49 -8.94 3.45
C SER A 15 2.65 -8.12 2.47
N THR A 16 1.90 -8.79 1.58
CA THR A 16 1.02 -8.12 0.61
C THR A 16 -0.10 -7.36 1.31
N LEU A 17 -0.78 -7.98 2.28
CA LEU A 17 -1.84 -7.34 3.08
C LEU A 17 -1.30 -6.16 3.88
N PHE A 18 -0.11 -6.28 4.46
CA PHE A 18 0.52 -5.19 5.20
C PHE A 18 0.86 -4.00 4.29
N ALA A 19 1.41 -4.27 3.10
CA ALA A 19 1.67 -3.24 2.10
C ALA A 19 0.38 -2.56 1.63
N ALA A 20 -0.67 -3.34 1.33
CA ALA A 20 -1.98 -2.84 0.97
C ALA A 20 -2.57 -1.92 2.05
N ALA A 21 -2.50 -2.34 3.31
CA ALA A 21 -2.97 -1.56 4.45
C ALA A 21 -2.18 -0.26 4.61
N GLY A 22 -0.86 -0.31 4.47
CA GLY A 22 0.00 0.88 4.50
C GLY A 22 -0.36 1.90 3.41
N VAL A 23 -0.55 1.43 2.17
CA VAL A 23 -1.01 2.28 1.06
C VAL A 23 -2.38 2.87 1.35
N ALA A 24 -3.34 2.05 1.80
CA ALA A 24 -4.68 2.51 2.12
C ALA A 24 -4.69 3.59 3.21
N ILE A 25 -3.87 3.44 4.27
CA ILE A 25 -3.72 4.44 5.33
C ILE A 25 -3.18 5.76 4.78
N VAL A 26 -2.15 5.71 3.92
CA VAL A 26 -1.56 6.92 3.31
C VAL A 26 -2.58 7.63 2.42
N VAL A 27 -3.33 6.89 1.59
CA VAL A 27 -4.38 7.45 0.73
C VAL A 27 -5.50 8.06 1.57
N LEU A 28 -6.02 7.31 2.53
CA LEU A 28 -7.11 7.78 3.40
C LEU A 28 -6.67 8.99 4.23
N GLY A 29 -5.45 8.99 4.77
CA GLY A 29 -4.88 10.13 5.48
C GLY A 29 -4.79 11.37 4.59
N ALA A 30 -4.39 11.22 3.32
CA ALA A 30 -4.37 12.32 2.36
C ALA A 30 -5.78 12.81 1.98
N LEU A 31 -6.78 11.93 1.95
CA LEU A 31 -8.15 12.27 1.58
C LEU A 31 -8.95 12.89 2.73
N VAL A 32 -8.83 12.32 3.94
CA VAL A 32 -9.64 12.63 5.14
C VAL A 32 -8.96 13.67 6.04
N GLY A 33 -7.62 13.81 5.96
CA GLY A 33 -6.86 14.75 6.78
C GLY A 33 -7.40 16.17 6.65
N GLY A 34 -7.74 16.78 7.80
CA GLY A 34 -8.24 18.14 7.93
C GLY A 34 -7.29 19.21 7.38
N PRO A 35 -7.51 20.52 7.66
CA PRO A 35 -6.76 21.61 7.05
C PRO A 35 -5.24 21.43 7.27
N LEU A 36 -4.57 20.97 6.22
CA LEU A 36 -3.14 20.73 6.24
C LEU A 36 -2.39 22.06 6.48
N PRO A 37 -1.33 22.06 7.32
CA PRO A 37 -0.56 23.27 7.58
C PRO A 37 -0.03 23.88 6.26
N PRO A 38 0.07 25.22 6.18
CA PRO A 38 0.50 25.90 4.96
C PRO A 38 1.86 25.35 4.49
N GLY A 39 1.87 24.74 3.29
CA GLY A 39 3.01 24.00 2.73
C GLY A 39 2.67 22.55 2.35
N HIS A 40 1.84 21.87 3.13
CA HIS A 40 1.47 20.47 2.89
C HIS A 40 0.38 20.28 1.82
N ARG A 41 -0.38 21.34 1.48
CA ARG A 41 -1.35 21.33 0.37
C ARG A 41 -0.71 21.01 -0.98
N ARG A 42 0.56 21.41 -1.21
CA ARG A 42 1.30 21.11 -2.45
C ARG A 42 1.83 19.67 -2.50
N ALA A 43 2.07 19.04 -1.35
CA ALA A 43 2.56 17.66 -1.25
C ALA A 43 1.42 16.64 -1.45
N ARG A 44 0.17 17.01 -1.20
CA ARG A 44 -1.01 16.15 -1.35
C ARG A 44 -1.09 15.40 -2.69
N PRO A 45 -0.96 16.03 -3.87
CA PRO A 45 -0.96 15.30 -5.15
C PRO A 45 0.22 14.35 -5.32
N LEU A 46 1.41 14.68 -4.78
CA LEU A 46 2.57 13.80 -4.77
C LEU A 46 2.32 12.54 -3.92
N VAL A 47 1.72 12.71 -2.74
CA VAL A 47 1.37 11.59 -1.83
C VAL A 47 0.33 10.68 -2.48
N ILE A 48 -0.71 11.26 -3.10
CA ILE A 48 -1.72 10.49 -3.83
C ILE A 48 -1.10 9.75 -5.01
N GLY A 49 -0.22 10.40 -5.78
CA GLY A 49 0.49 9.79 -6.90
C GLY A 49 1.39 8.63 -6.46
N ALA A 50 2.20 8.83 -5.42
CA ALA A 50 3.06 7.79 -4.87
C ALA A 50 2.27 6.59 -4.34
N ALA A 51 1.13 6.85 -3.69
CA ALA A 51 0.25 5.79 -3.22
C ALA A 51 -0.43 5.03 -4.38
N GLY A 52 -0.82 5.74 -5.45
CA GLY A 52 -1.34 5.12 -6.67
C GLY A 52 -0.29 4.23 -7.35
N VAL A 53 0.96 4.68 -7.45
CA VAL A 53 2.07 3.86 -7.98
C VAL A 53 2.30 2.62 -7.11
N ALA A 54 2.32 2.77 -5.79
CA ALA A 54 2.46 1.65 -4.87
C ALA A 54 1.32 0.63 -5.02
N LEU A 55 0.07 1.10 -5.21
CA LEU A 55 -1.07 0.23 -5.46
C LEU A 55 -0.95 -0.53 -6.79
N VAL A 56 -0.53 0.15 -7.86
CA VAL A 56 -0.32 -0.48 -9.17
C VAL A 56 0.77 -1.54 -9.09
N LEU A 57 1.90 -1.24 -8.43
CA LEU A 57 2.98 -2.20 -8.25
C LEU A 57 2.52 -3.42 -7.45
N LEU A 58 1.75 -3.21 -6.38
CA LEU A 58 1.19 -4.29 -5.57
C LEU A 58 0.28 -5.20 -6.41
N VAL A 59 -0.63 -4.61 -7.20
CA VAL A 59 -1.54 -5.37 -8.08
C VAL A 59 -0.75 -6.11 -9.16
N ALA A 60 0.23 -5.44 -9.78
CA ALA A 60 1.06 -6.05 -10.82
C ALA A 60 1.87 -7.23 -10.27
N GLU A 61 2.50 -7.07 -9.11
CA GLU A 61 3.23 -8.14 -8.42
C GLU A 61 2.29 -9.30 -8.06
N TRP A 62 1.11 -9.00 -7.52
CA TRP A 62 0.11 -10.02 -7.23
C TRP A 62 -0.27 -10.83 -8.47
N THR A 63 -0.57 -10.18 -9.60
CA THR A 63 -0.93 -10.86 -10.87
C THR A 63 0.22 -11.59 -11.55
N ALA A 64 1.48 -11.24 -11.24
CA ALA A 64 2.65 -11.93 -11.79
C ALA A 64 2.97 -13.20 -11.00
N VAL A 65 2.66 -13.21 -9.71
CA VAL A 65 2.96 -14.31 -8.78
C VAL A 65 1.81 -15.30 -8.67
N HIS A 66 0.56 -14.84 -8.75
CA HIS A 66 -0.66 -15.63 -8.65
C HIS A 66 -1.42 -15.65 -9.97
#